data_AF-A0A803XP75-F1
#
_entry.id   AF-A0A803XP75-F1
#
_cell.length_a   1.000
_cell.length_b   1.000
_cell.length_c   1.000
_cell.angle_alpha   90.00
_cell.angle_beta   90.00
_cell.angle_gamma   90.00
#
_symmetry.space_group_name_H-M   'P 1'
#
loop_
_entity.id
_entity.type
_entity.pdbx_description
1 polymer ?
#
loop_
_entity_poly.entity_id
_entity_poly.type
_entity_poly.pdbx_seq_one_letter_code
_entity_poly.pdbx_strand_id
1 'polypeptide(L)'
;MVSPTVLASLVEKYVATIVKGEVPCVESTVAALARTENTAAVAAAVAEYQKGMEQDLVLPTDSRATLVDVHRHWERRAVTLFLSRAFADNERTYQCQLMRELEAAKEEFCRRNEEASEQRCQAVLQELWQDVKHRLECGDYAAPGGAQLFQNDLCCVLEGYQWWPEKGVKADAVLEVFLREREPLAQALHAVDARLVLMERQQEAAAAKEAAAREAEAACLKEQQYSLEEHCRQLEQQLLEEQRLRLKEQNRMLEHHLKEHQTLMEEGYKHDAEKMLLQVERLRKEKRSTENHAWIISAVGLLVNVASLFLPGVVGKAAGIVGNVITRML
;
A
#
# COMPACT_ATOMS: atom_id res chain seq x y z
N MET A 1 -56.48 -6.27 -55.80
CA MET A 1 -56.99 -7.55 -56.36
C MET A 1 -57.75 -8.26 -55.26
N VAL A 2 -58.91 -8.85 -55.57
CA VAL A 2 -59.71 -9.62 -54.60
C VAL A 2 -59.14 -11.04 -54.58
N SER A 3 -58.69 -11.53 -53.42
CA SER A 3 -58.22 -12.92 -53.32
C SER A 3 -59.42 -13.89 -53.40
N PRO A 4 -59.20 -15.16 -53.81
CA PRO A 4 -60.27 -16.16 -53.84
C PRO A 4 -60.98 -16.34 -52.49
N THR A 5 -60.24 -16.21 -51.39
CA THR A 5 -60.78 -16.26 -50.02
C THR A 5 -61.65 -15.05 -49.70
N VAL A 6 -61.23 -13.84 -50.07
CA VAL A 6 -62.04 -12.62 -49.88
C VAL A 6 -63.34 -12.71 -50.68
N LEU A 7 -63.29 -13.29 -51.89
CA LEU A 7 -64.48 -13.47 -52.73
C LEU A 7 -65.47 -14.48 -52.10
N ALA A 8 -64.96 -15.59 -51.54
CA ALA A 8 -65.78 -16.56 -50.82
C ALA A 8 -66.46 -15.92 -49.59
N SER A 9 -65.70 -15.18 -48.77
CA SER A 9 -66.23 -14.47 -47.59
C SER A 9 -67.27 -13.40 -47.95
N LEU A 10 -67.12 -12.73 -49.11
CA LEU A 10 -68.14 -11.81 -49.63
C LEU A 10 -69.42 -12.57 -49.93
N VAL A 11 -69.36 -13.64 -50.73
CA VAL A 11 -70.53 -14.44 -51.11
C VAL A 11 -71.26 -14.98 -49.87
N GLU A 12 -70.54 -15.52 -48.89
CA GLU A 12 -71.12 -16.00 -47.63
C GLU A 12 -71.87 -14.90 -46.87
N LYS A 13 -71.26 -13.72 -46.72
CA LYS A 13 -71.90 -12.57 -46.05
C LYS A 13 -73.14 -12.09 -46.82
N TYR A 14 -73.07 -11.98 -48.14
CA TYR A 14 -74.22 -11.58 -48.96
C TYR A 14 -75.39 -12.54 -48.82
N VAL A 15 -75.13 -13.85 -48.97
CA VAL A 15 -76.17 -14.89 -48.85
C VAL A 15 -76.78 -14.89 -47.46
N ALA A 16 -75.96 -14.78 -46.40
CA ALA A 16 -76.44 -14.74 -45.02
C ALA A 16 -77.37 -13.54 -44.75
N THR A 17 -77.06 -12.36 -45.31
CA THR A 17 -77.91 -11.15 -45.16
C THR A 17 -79.23 -11.29 -45.91
N ILE A 18 -79.21 -11.86 -47.12
CA ILE A 18 -80.44 -12.11 -47.92
C ILE A 18 -81.35 -13.12 -47.19
N VAL A 19 -80.80 -14.19 -46.63
CA VAL A 19 -81.56 -15.21 -45.88
C VAL A 19 -82.24 -14.62 -44.65
N LYS A 20 -81.69 -13.56 -44.04
CA LYS A 20 -82.30 -12.82 -42.92
C LYS A 20 -83.40 -11.85 -43.35
N GLY A 21 -83.64 -11.67 -44.65
CA GLY A 21 -84.61 -10.71 -45.19
C GLY A 21 -84.11 -9.27 -45.23
N GLU A 22 -82.81 -9.05 -45.02
CA GLU A 22 -82.18 -7.72 -45.05
C GLU A 22 -81.60 -7.41 -46.43
N VAL A 23 -81.50 -6.13 -46.79
CA VAL A 23 -80.91 -5.70 -48.07
C VAL A 23 -79.39 -5.62 -47.92
N PRO A 24 -78.60 -6.38 -48.70
CA PRO A 24 -77.15 -6.31 -48.63
C PRO A 24 -76.62 -4.98 -49.16
N CYS A 25 -75.90 -4.23 -48.31
CA CYS A 25 -75.17 -3.04 -48.73
C CYS A 25 -73.73 -3.43 -49.10
N VAL A 26 -73.31 -3.10 -50.31
CA VAL A 26 -71.99 -3.45 -50.82
C VAL A 26 -70.87 -2.78 -50.03
N GLU A 27 -71.04 -1.49 -49.76
CA GLU A 27 -70.05 -0.66 -49.07
C GLU A 27 -69.83 -1.14 -47.63
N SER A 28 -70.92 -1.43 -46.89
CA SER A 28 -70.80 -1.90 -45.50
C SER A 28 -70.21 -3.31 -45.41
N THR A 29 -70.57 -4.20 -46.34
CA THR A 29 -70.06 -5.59 -46.38
C THR A 29 -68.57 -5.61 -46.71
N VAL A 30 -68.14 -4.82 -47.71
CA VAL A 30 -66.74 -4.68 -48.09
C VAL A 30 -65.93 -4.03 -46.97
N ALA A 31 -66.44 -2.98 -46.32
CA ALA A 31 -65.76 -2.32 -45.21
C ALA A 31 -65.58 -3.25 -43.99
N ALA A 32 -66.60 -4.03 -43.64
CA ALA A 32 -66.52 -5.00 -42.54
C ALA A 32 -65.52 -6.13 -42.86
N LEU A 33 -65.48 -6.58 -44.12
CA LEU A 33 -64.51 -7.58 -44.56
C LEU A 33 -63.07 -7.02 -44.57
N ALA A 34 -62.86 -5.82 -45.12
CA ALA A 34 -61.57 -5.13 -45.10
C ALA A 34 -61.03 -4.99 -43.67
N ARG A 35 -61.88 -4.60 -42.72
CA ARG A 35 -61.50 -4.54 -41.30
C ARG A 35 -61.02 -5.90 -40.79
N THR A 36 -61.80 -6.96 -41.03
CA THR A 36 -61.48 -8.30 -40.51
C THR A 36 -60.19 -8.85 -41.11
N GLU A 37 -60.06 -8.79 -42.44
CA GLU A 37 -58.90 -9.31 -43.19
C GLU A 37 -57.64 -8.50 -42.88
N ASN A 38 -57.71 -7.17 -42.81
CA ASN A 38 -56.53 -6.34 -42.53
C ASN A 38 -56.05 -6.49 -41.08
N THR A 39 -56.95 -6.60 -40.10
CA THR A 39 -56.56 -6.90 -38.71
C THR A 39 -55.87 -8.26 -38.64
N ALA A 40 -56.39 -9.29 -39.31
CA ALA A 40 -55.76 -10.61 -39.37
C ALA A 40 -54.41 -10.56 -40.11
N ALA A 41 -54.28 -9.75 -41.16
CA ALA A 41 -53.05 -9.57 -41.91
C ALA A 41 -51.95 -8.90 -41.07
N VAL A 42 -52.29 -7.86 -40.29
CA VAL A 42 -51.34 -7.22 -39.35
C VAL A 42 -50.87 -8.24 -38.31
N ALA A 43 -51.80 -8.93 -37.64
CA ALA A 43 -51.46 -9.93 -36.62
C ALA A 43 -50.56 -11.05 -37.18
N ALA A 44 -50.86 -11.55 -38.38
CA ALA A 44 -50.04 -12.57 -39.02
C ALA A 44 -48.63 -12.06 -39.40
N ALA A 45 -48.52 -10.83 -39.88
CA ALA A 45 -47.24 -10.22 -40.23
C ALA A 45 -46.36 -9.98 -38.99
N VAL A 46 -46.95 -9.48 -37.90
CA VAL A 46 -46.25 -9.28 -36.63
C VAL A 46 -45.81 -10.62 -36.02
N ALA A 47 -46.66 -11.65 -36.06
CA ALA A 47 -46.30 -12.98 -35.59
C ALA A 47 -45.14 -13.59 -36.38
N GLU A 48 -45.14 -13.45 -37.71
CA GLU A 48 -44.03 -13.91 -38.56
C GLU A 48 -42.73 -13.15 -38.24
N TYR A 49 -42.81 -11.82 -38.05
CA TYR A 49 -41.67 -11.01 -37.64
C TYR A 49 -41.08 -11.46 -36.31
N GLN A 50 -41.92 -11.57 -35.27
CA GLN A 50 -41.47 -11.94 -33.92
C GLN A 50 -40.85 -13.33 -33.89
N LYS A 51 -41.49 -14.30 -34.56
CA LYS A 51 -40.97 -15.65 -34.69
C LYS A 51 -39.60 -15.68 -35.37
N GLY A 52 -39.45 -14.94 -36.46
CA GLY A 52 -38.18 -14.85 -37.18
C GLY A 52 -37.08 -14.18 -36.37
N MET A 53 -37.40 -13.08 -35.68
CA MET A 53 -36.48 -12.40 -34.78
C MET A 53 -35.99 -13.32 -33.66
N GLU A 54 -36.88 -14.09 -33.00
CA GLU A 54 -36.47 -15.05 -31.96
C GLU A 54 -35.61 -16.20 -32.48
N GLN A 55 -35.78 -16.60 -33.74
CA GLN A 55 -35.03 -17.71 -34.32
C GLN A 55 -33.63 -17.29 -34.75
N ASP A 56 -33.49 -16.09 -35.31
CA ASP A 56 -32.24 -15.62 -35.92
C ASP A 56 -31.39 -14.76 -34.98
N LEU A 57 -31.94 -14.30 -33.85
CA LEU A 57 -31.18 -13.55 -32.84
C LEU A 57 -30.77 -14.42 -31.67
N VAL A 58 -29.46 -14.41 -31.40
CA VAL A 58 -28.89 -14.85 -30.13
C VAL A 58 -28.50 -13.61 -29.34
N LEU A 59 -29.05 -13.48 -28.13
CA LEU A 59 -28.76 -12.36 -27.24
C LEU A 59 -27.74 -12.79 -26.16
N PRO A 60 -26.80 -11.92 -25.76
CA PRO A 60 -26.56 -10.58 -26.32
C PRO A 60 -25.85 -10.62 -27.67
N THR A 61 -26.14 -9.65 -28.53
CA THR A 61 -25.43 -9.46 -29.80
C THR A 61 -24.13 -8.68 -29.60
N ASP A 62 -23.09 -9.02 -30.36
CA ASP A 62 -21.79 -8.32 -30.31
C ASP A 62 -21.89 -6.83 -30.64
N SER A 63 -22.83 -6.45 -31.50
CA SER A 63 -23.05 -5.06 -31.89
C SER A 63 -24.54 -4.77 -32.09
N ARG A 64 -24.88 -3.48 -32.03
CA ARG A 64 -26.22 -2.99 -32.37
C ARG A 64 -26.55 -3.21 -33.86
N ALA A 65 -25.54 -3.20 -34.73
CA ALA A 65 -25.73 -3.39 -36.17
C ALA A 65 -26.30 -4.78 -36.48
N THR A 66 -25.79 -5.82 -35.81
CA THR A 66 -26.26 -7.19 -35.96
C THR A 66 -27.78 -7.31 -35.74
N LEU A 67 -28.29 -6.70 -34.65
CA LEU A 67 -29.73 -6.69 -34.37
C LEU A 67 -30.51 -5.94 -35.44
N VAL A 68 -30.02 -4.78 -35.87
CA VAL A 68 -30.67 -3.96 -36.90
C VAL A 68 -30.74 -4.68 -38.25
N ASP A 69 -29.71 -5.45 -38.61
CA ASP A 69 -29.68 -6.19 -39.87
C ASP A 69 -30.68 -7.35 -39.89
N VAL A 70 -30.79 -8.10 -38.78
CA VAL A 70 -31.82 -9.14 -38.63
C VAL A 70 -33.23 -8.52 -38.63
N HIS A 71 -33.42 -7.41 -37.91
CA HIS A 71 -34.68 -6.65 -37.93
C HIS A 71 -35.07 -6.25 -39.36
N ARG A 72 -34.15 -5.66 -40.14
CA ARG A 72 -34.43 -5.26 -41.54
C ARG A 72 -34.77 -6.44 -42.45
N HIS A 73 -34.22 -7.62 -42.18
CA HIS A 73 -34.58 -8.82 -42.93
C HIS A 73 -36.04 -9.21 -42.65
N TRP A 74 -36.41 -9.32 -41.38
CA TRP A 74 -37.74 -9.76 -40.97
C TRP A 74 -38.83 -8.72 -41.16
N GLU A 75 -38.52 -7.43 -41.03
CA GLU A 75 -39.42 -6.33 -41.33
C GLU A 75 -39.88 -6.41 -42.80
N ARG A 76 -38.95 -6.58 -43.74
CA ARG A 76 -39.27 -6.72 -45.18
C ARG A 76 -40.17 -7.93 -45.45
N ARG A 77 -39.92 -9.05 -44.77
CA ARG A 77 -40.77 -10.26 -44.89
C ARG A 77 -42.16 -10.02 -44.33
N ALA A 78 -42.28 -9.39 -43.17
CA ALA A 78 -43.57 -9.07 -42.55
C ALA A 78 -44.39 -8.11 -43.42
N VAL A 79 -43.76 -7.05 -43.96
CA VAL A 79 -44.41 -6.12 -44.89
C VAL A 79 -44.88 -6.84 -46.15
N THR A 80 -44.06 -7.74 -46.71
CA THR A 80 -44.42 -8.53 -47.90
C THR A 80 -45.61 -9.45 -47.62
N LEU A 81 -45.61 -10.12 -46.47
CA LEU A 81 -46.73 -10.96 -46.03
C LEU A 81 -48.01 -10.15 -45.86
N PHE A 82 -47.93 -8.99 -45.20
CA PHE A 82 -49.06 -8.08 -45.05
C PHE A 82 -49.62 -7.64 -46.41
N LEU A 83 -48.77 -7.15 -47.33
CA LEU A 83 -49.20 -6.69 -48.65
C LEU A 83 -49.86 -7.80 -49.49
N SER A 84 -49.48 -9.06 -49.27
CA SER A 84 -50.11 -10.21 -49.95
C SER A 84 -51.53 -10.53 -49.45
N ARG A 85 -51.89 -10.07 -48.24
CA ARG A 85 -53.17 -10.36 -47.57
C ARG A 85 -54.06 -9.13 -47.39
N ALA A 86 -53.48 -7.94 -47.42
CA ALA A 86 -54.19 -6.69 -47.22
C ALA A 86 -55.27 -6.49 -48.29
N PHE A 87 -56.46 -6.09 -47.83
CA PHE A 87 -57.64 -5.88 -48.65
C PHE A 87 -58.22 -4.48 -48.40
N ALA A 88 -58.28 -3.67 -49.46
CA ALA A 88 -58.90 -2.34 -49.47
C ALA A 88 -58.40 -1.35 -48.37
N ASP A 89 -57.12 -1.40 -47.98
CA ASP A 89 -56.49 -0.42 -47.08
C ASP A 89 -56.05 0.87 -47.81
N ASN A 90 -57.00 1.58 -48.42
CA ASN A 90 -56.70 2.74 -49.28
C ASN A 90 -56.06 3.90 -48.50
N GLU A 91 -56.45 4.08 -47.24
CA GLU A 91 -55.92 5.12 -46.34
C GLU A 91 -54.63 4.70 -45.63
N ARG A 92 -54.13 3.47 -45.89
CA ARG A 92 -52.92 2.91 -45.27
C ARG A 92 -52.96 2.87 -43.74
N THR A 93 -54.15 2.75 -43.18
CA THR A 93 -54.38 2.74 -41.73
C THR A 93 -53.77 1.50 -41.08
N TYR A 94 -53.97 0.34 -41.69
CA TYR A 94 -53.45 -0.93 -41.19
C TYR A 94 -51.96 -1.08 -41.51
N GLN A 95 -51.49 -0.53 -42.64
CA GLN A 95 -50.05 -0.44 -42.89
C GLN A 95 -49.35 0.43 -41.83
N CYS A 96 -49.90 1.59 -41.47
CA CYS A 96 -49.36 2.40 -40.37
C CYS A 96 -49.40 1.67 -39.03
N GLN A 97 -50.47 0.91 -38.76
CA GLN A 97 -50.56 0.07 -37.57
C GLN A 97 -49.45 -0.98 -37.53
N LEU A 98 -49.24 -1.72 -38.63
CA LEU A 98 -48.17 -2.71 -38.76
C LEU A 98 -46.81 -2.10 -38.44
N MET A 99 -46.45 -0.96 -39.05
CA MET A 99 -45.14 -0.34 -38.83
C MET A 99 -44.94 0.06 -37.36
N ARG A 100 -46.00 0.53 -36.67
CA ARG A 100 -45.93 0.83 -35.23
C ARG A 100 -45.69 -0.43 -34.39
N GLU A 101 -46.38 -1.52 -34.70
CA GLU A 101 -46.23 -2.78 -33.97
C GLU A 101 -44.84 -3.42 -34.20
N LEU A 102 -44.30 -3.32 -35.43
CA LEU A 102 -42.95 -3.78 -35.74
C LEU A 102 -41.86 -2.94 -35.03
N GLU A 103 -42.05 -1.62 -34.97
CA GLU A 103 -41.13 -0.73 -34.25
C GLU A 103 -41.14 -1.02 -32.74
N ALA A 104 -42.32 -1.15 -32.13
CA ALA A 104 -42.45 -1.51 -30.72
C ALA A 104 -41.81 -2.89 -30.43
N ALA A 105 -41.99 -3.87 -31.31
CA ALA A 105 -41.35 -5.17 -31.17
C ALA A 105 -39.82 -5.07 -31.30
N LYS A 106 -39.30 -4.24 -32.22
CA LYS A 106 -37.85 -3.97 -32.33
C LYS A 106 -37.29 -3.33 -31.06
N GLU A 107 -37.98 -2.34 -30.51
CA GLU A 107 -37.58 -1.69 -29.25
C GLU A 107 -37.48 -2.70 -28.11
N GLU A 108 -38.44 -3.62 -28.01
CA GLU A 108 -38.43 -4.69 -27.01
C GLU A 108 -37.23 -5.65 -27.20
N PHE A 109 -36.90 -6.03 -28.43
CA PHE A 109 -35.68 -6.80 -28.69
C PHE A 109 -34.41 -6.01 -28.35
N CYS A 110 -34.37 -4.70 -28.59
CA CYS A 110 -33.25 -3.85 -28.19
C CYS A 110 -33.08 -3.85 -26.67
N ARG A 111 -34.19 -3.68 -25.92
CA ARG A 111 -34.20 -3.70 -24.45
C ARG A 111 -33.67 -5.02 -23.92
N ARG A 112 -34.21 -6.15 -24.40
CA ARG A 112 -33.77 -7.50 -24.01
C ARG A 112 -32.29 -7.74 -24.33
N ASN A 113 -31.81 -7.22 -25.47
CA ASN A 113 -30.41 -7.34 -25.85
C ASN A 113 -29.49 -6.56 -24.88
N GLU A 114 -29.88 -5.34 -24.54
CA GLU A 114 -29.18 -4.51 -23.58
C GLU A 114 -29.14 -5.18 -22.20
N GLU A 115 -30.26 -5.70 -21.71
CA GLU A 115 -30.35 -6.41 -20.43
C GLU A 115 -29.50 -7.69 -20.40
N ALA A 116 -29.55 -8.50 -21.46
CA ALA A 116 -28.72 -9.70 -21.58
C ALA A 116 -27.22 -9.34 -21.60
N SER A 117 -26.86 -8.25 -22.30
CA SER A 117 -25.47 -7.76 -22.36
C SER A 117 -25.01 -7.27 -21.00
N GLU A 118 -25.84 -6.51 -20.29
CA GLU A 118 -25.54 -6.05 -18.94
C GLU A 118 -25.33 -7.21 -17.97
N GLN A 119 -26.26 -8.17 -17.93
CA GLN A 119 -26.15 -9.37 -17.08
C GLN A 119 -24.88 -10.16 -17.39
N ARG A 120 -24.55 -10.35 -18.67
CA ARG A 120 -23.34 -11.05 -19.10
C ARG A 120 -22.08 -10.32 -18.63
N CYS A 121 -22.02 -9.00 -18.82
CA CYS A 121 -20.88 -8.19 -18.40
C CYS A 121 -20.69 -8.21 -16.88
N GLN A 122 -21.78 -8.09 -16.12
CA GLN A 122 -21.74 -8.17 -14.66
C GLN A 122 -21.25 -9.54 -14.18
N ALA A 123 -21.71 -10.63 -14.78
CA ALA A 123 -21.26 -11.97 -14.44
C ALA A 123 -19.75 -12.17 -14.69
N VAL A 124 -19.26 -11.70 -15.85
CA VAL A 124 -17.83 -11.77 -16.19
C VAL A 124 -16.99 -10.95 -15.22
N LEU A 125 -17.39 -9.71 -14.91
CA LEU A 125 -16.67 -8.89 -13.93
C LEU A 125 -16.69 -9.51 -12.54
N GLN A 126 -17.81 -10.12 -12.13
CA GLN A 126 -17.88 -10.83 -10.86
C GLN A 126 -16.91 -12.01 -10.80
N GLU A 127 -16.77 -12.77 -11.89
CA GLU A 127 -15.84 -13.89 -12.01
C GLU A 127 -14.38 -13.41 -11.92
N LEU A 128 -14.01 -12.41 -12.72
CA LEU A 128 -12.67 -11.82 -12.71
C LEU A 128 -12.31 -11.16 -11.38
N TRP A 129 -13.29 -10.60 -10.68
CA TRP A 129 -13.08 -9.89 -9.43
C TRP A 129 -12.95 -10.81 -8.21
N GLN A 130 -13.24 -12.11 -8.31
CA GLN A 130 -13.27 -13.01 -7.15
C GLN A 130 -11.94 -13.02 -6.38
N ASP A 131 -10.82 -13.12 -7.11
CA ASP A 131 -9.50 -13.17 -6.50
C ASP A 131 -9.17 -11.85 -5.79
N VAL A 132 -9.40 -10.72 -6.45
CA VAL A 132 -9.17 -9.38 -5.88
C VAL A 132 -10.04 -9.15 -4.64
N LYS A 133 -11.29 -9.59 -4.69
CA LYS A 133 -12.22 -9.55 -3.54
C LYS A 133 -11.69 -10.37 -2.37
N HIS A 134 -11.25 -11.60 -2.62
CA HIS A 134 -10.72 -12.47 -1.58
C HIS A 134 -9.48 -11.86 -0.92
N ARG A 135 -8.54 -11.33 -1.71
CA ARG A 135 -7.34 -10.66 -1.17
C ARG A 135 -7.68 -9.40 -0.36
N LEU A 136 -8.73 -8.68 -0.77
CA LEU A 136 -9.23 -7.54 -0.02
C LEU A 136 -9.77 -7.95 1.35
N GLU A 137 -10.54 -9.03 1.41
CA GLU A 137 -11.09 -9.59 2.64
C GLU A 137 -9.99 -10.16 3.56
N CYS A 138 -8.91 -10.70 2.99
CA CYS A 138 -7.74 -11.16 3.75
C CYS A 138 -6.87 -10.00 4.28
N GLY A 139 -7.09 -8.77 3.80
CA GLY A 139 -6.29 -7.61 4.19
C GLY A 139 -4.93 -7.54 3.49
N ASP A 140 -4.74 -8.23 2.37
CA ASP A 140 -3.46 -8.30 1.66
C ASP A 140 -2.97 -6.92 1.18
N TYR A 141 -3.92 -6.00 0.93
CA TYR A 141 -3.61 -4.62 0.53
C TYR A 141 -3.35 -3.67 1.71
N ALA A 142 -3.47 -4.13 2.96
CA ALA A 142 -3.23 -3.32 4.16
C ALA A 142 -1.76 -3.35 4.61
N ALA A 143 -0.84 -3.31 3.65
CA ALA A 143 0.61 -3.34 3.85
C ALA A 143 1.28 -2.23 3.01
N PRO A 144 2.54 -1.85 3.32
CA PRO A 144 3.30 -0.92 2.48
C PRO A 144 3.37 -1.41 1.03
N GLY A 145 3.03 -0.55 0.07
CA GLY A 145 2.89 -0.87 -1.36
C GLY A 145 1.57 -1.53 -1.74
N GLY A 146 0.63 -1.69 -0.80
CA GLY A 146 -0.66 -2.36 -1.03
C GLY A 146 -1.54 -1.65 -2.06
N ALA A 147 -1.43 -0.32 -2.19
CA ALA A 147 -2.18 0.42 -3.20
C ALA A 147 -1.70 0.11 -4.62
N GLN A 148 -0.37 -0.01 -4.82
CA GLN A 148 0.19 -0.41 -6.11
C GLN A 148 -0.19 -1.86 -6.46
N LEU A 149 -0.18 -2.75 -5.45
CA LEU A 149 -0.58 -4.13 -5.62
C LEU A 149 -2.07 -4.23 -6.05
N PHE A 150 -2.95 -3.43 -5.44
CA PHE A 150 -4.36 -3.34 -5.84
C PHE A 150 -4.52 -2.82 -7.27
N GLN A 151 -3.74 -1.82 -7.66
CA GLN A 151 -3.79 -1.28 -9.02
C GLN A 151 -3.37 -2.29 -10.07
N ASN A 152 -2.32 -3.08 -9.81
CA ASN A 152 -1.86 -4.14 -10.71
C ASN A 152 -2.92 -5.22 -10.91
N ASP A 153 -3.55 -5.66 -9.82
CA ASP A 153 -4.66 -6.59 -9.85
C ASP A 153 -5.85 -6.09 -10.66
N LEU A 154 -6.23 -4.82 -10.43
CA LEU A 154 -7.30 -4.19 -11.17
C LEU A 154 -6.97 -4.15 -12.66
N CYS A 155 -5.72 -3.87 -13.04
CA CYS A 155 -5.28 -3.97 -14.44
C CYS A 155 -5.47 -5.39 -15.01
N CYS A 156 -5.13 -6.44 -14.26
CA CYS A 156 -5.35 -7.82 -14.71
C CYS A 156 -6.85 -8.11 -14.93
N VAL A 157 -7.73 -7.62 -14.05
CA VAL A 157 -9.19 -7.72 -14.23
C VAL A 157 -9.63 -6.99 -15.50
N LEU A 158 -9.12 -5.79 -15.75
CA LEU A 158 -9.47 -4.99 -16.93
C LEU A 158 -9.02 -5.66 -18.23
N GLU A 159 -7.79 -6.17 -18.26
CA GLU A 159 -7.26 -6.92 -19.40
C GLU A 159 -8.09 -8.18 -19.67
N GLY A 160 -8.39 -8.95 -18.62
CA GLY A 160 -9.27 -10.12 -18.72
C GLY A 160 -10.64 -9.75 -19.30
N TYR A 161 -11.25 -8.69 -18.76
CA TYR A 161 -12.56 -8.23 -19.23
C TYR A 161 -12.52 -7.78 -20.69
N GLN A 162 -11.47 -7.08 -21.12
CA GLN A 162 -11.32 -6.61 -22.49
C GLN A 162 -11.36 -7.75 -23.50
N TRP A 163 -10.64 -8.84 -23.24
CA TRP A 163 -10.53 -10.00 -24.13
C TRP A 163 -11.71 -10.97 -24.05
N TRP A 164 -12.60 -10.81 -23.06
CA TRP A 164 -13.74 -11.71 -22.91
C TRP A 164 -14.72 -11.61 -24.08
N PRO A 165 -15.10 -12.73 -24.73
CA PRO A 165 -16.03 -12.69 -25.87
C PRO A 165 -17.48 -12.46 -25.43
N GLU A 166 -18.35 -12.10 -26.39
CA GLU A 166 -19.81 -12.09 -26.25
C GLU A 166 -20.35 -11.23 -25.10
N LYS A 167 -19.65 -10.12 -24.78
CA LYS A 167 -20.10 -9.15 -23.76
C LYS A 167 -21.34 -8.37 -24.22
N GLY A 168 -21.42 -8.10 -25.52
CA GLY A 168 -22.48 -7.34 -26.16
C GLY A 168 -22.38 -5.82 -25.97
N VAL A 169 -23.48 -5.14 -26.27
CA VAL A 169 -23.54 -3.68 -26.44
C VAL A 169 -23.36 -2.83 -25.17
N LYS A 170 -23.46 -3.40 -23.96
CA LYS A 170 -23.31 -2.71 -22.67
C LYS A 170 -21.91 -2.84 -22.06
N ALA A 171 -20.95 -3.44 -22.75
CA ALA A 171 -19.62 -3.73 -22.22
C ALA A 171 -18.94 -2.52 -21.54
N ASP A 172 -18.90 -1.38 -22.23
CA ASP A 172 -18.23 -0.18 -21.71
C ASP A 172 -19.01 0.48 -20.58
N ALA A 173 -20.34 0.54 -20.69
CA ALA A 173 -21.21 1.18 -19.70
C ALA A 173 -21.17 0.45 -18.35
N VAL A 174 -21.18 -0.89 -18.36
CA VAL A 174 -21.06 -1.69 -17.14
C VAL A 174 -19.68 -1.54 -16.53
N LEU A 175 -18.64 -1.51 -17.37
CA LEU A 175 -17.26 -1.32 -16.90
C LEU A 175 -17.05 0.03 -16.23
N GLU A 176 -17.61 1.10 -16.80
CA GLU A 176 -17.54 2.45 -16.24
C GLU A 176 -18.16 2.49 -14.84
N VAL A 177 -19.35 1.90 -14.67
CA VAL A 177 -20.02 1.81 -13.37
C VAL A 177 -19.17 1.02 -12.38
N PHE A 178 -18.65 -0.14 -12.79
CA PHE A 178 -17.79 -0.98 -11.97
C PHE A 178 -16.56 -0.24 -11.45
N LEU A 179 -15.86 0.50 -12.33
CA LEU A 179 -14.69 1.29 -11.94
C LEU A 179 -15.06 2.42 -10.97
N ARG A 180 -16.15 3.14 -11.26
CA ARG A 180 -16.63 4.23 -10.40
C ARG A 180 -16.97 3.77 -8.99
N GLU A 181 -17.54 2.58 -8.82
CA GLU A 181 -17.85 2.00 -7.51
C GLU A 181 -16.59 1.62 -6.71
N ARG A 182 -15.45 1.41 -7.38
CA ARG A 182 -14.17 1.00 -6.74
C ARG A 182 -13.21 2.16 -6.52
N GLU A 183 -13.45 3.30 -7.15
CA GLU A 183 -12.63 4.51 -6.97
C GLU A 183 -12.43 4.90 -5.49
N PRO A 184 -13.47 4.92 -4.62
CA PRO A 184 -13.27 5.26 -3.20
C PRO A 184 -12.39 4.25 -2.46
N LEU A 185 -12.45 2.97 -2.84
CA LEU A 185 -11.61 1.93 -2.26
C LEU A 185 -10.14 2.15 -2.65
N ALA A 186 -9.86 2.44 -3.92
CA ALA A 186 -8.51 2.75 -4.38
C ALA A 186 -7.92 3.95 -3.62
N GLN A 187 -8.71 5.02 -3.46
CA GLN A 187 -8.31 6.20 -2.69
C GLN A 187 -8.02 5.89 -1.22
N ALA A 188 -8.86 5.07 -0.58
CA ALA A 188 -8.66 4.64 0.80
C ALA A 188 -7.37 3.84 0.96
N LEU A 189 -7.08 2.91 0.03
CA LEU A 189 -5.85 2.12 0.04
C LEU A 189 -4.61 3.02 -0.13
N HIS A 190 -4.64 4.00 -1.04
CA HIS A 190 -3.56 4.98 -1.17
C HIS A 190 -3.32 5.77 0.13
N ALA A 191 -4.39 6.17 0.83
CA ALA A 191 -4.27 6.90 2.09
C ALA A 191 -3.67 6.03 3.21
N VAL A 192 -4.06 4.75 3.28
CA VAL A 192 -3.49 3.79 4.22
C VAL A 192 -2.00 3.58 3.93
N ASP A 193 -1.65 3.34 2.68
CA ASP A 193 -0.27 3.10 2.25
C ASP A 193 0.65 4.31 2.57
N ALA A 194 0.19 5.52 2.23
CA ALA A 194 0.91 6.76 2.56
C ALA A 194 1.12 6.94 4.08
N ARG A 195 0.13 6.54 4.89
CA ARG A 195 0.24 6.59 6.36
C ARG A 195 1.25 5.57 6.87
N LEU A 196 1.27 4.35 6.33
CA LEU A 196 2.23 3.32 6.72
C LEU A 196 3.67 3.76 6.43
N VAL A 197 3.92 4.27 5.22
CA VAL A 197 5.24 4.80 4.83
C VAL A 197 5.67 5.96 5.74
N LEU A 198 4.74 6.84 6.13
CA LEU A 198 5.04 7.91 7.08
C LEU A 198 5.42 7.37 8.46
N MET A 199 4.70 6.37 8.97
CA MET A 199 5.00 5.78 10.28
C MET A 199 6.36 5.06 10.29
N GLU A 200 6.69 4.33 9.23
CA GLU A 200 8.01 3.69 9.09
C GLU A 200 9.14 4.72 9.14
N ARG A 201 9.02 5.80 8.36
CA ARG A 201 10.00 6.90 8.38
C ARG A 201 10.14 7.56 9.74
N GLN A 202 9.05 7.71 10.49
CA GLN A 202 9.10 8.28 11.84
C GLN A 202 9.82 7.34 12.82
N GLN A 203 9.59 6.03 12.71
CA GLN A 203 10.29 5.03 13.53
C GLN A 203 11.79 4.99 13.22
N GLU A 204 12.16 4.98 11.94
CA GLU A 204 13.56 5.04 11.52
C GLU A 204 14.24 6.32 12.01
N ALA A 205 13.58 7.48 11.88
CA ALA A 205 14.11 8.74 12.36
C ALA A 205 14.27 8.79 13.89
N ALA A 206 13.33 8.18 14.64
CA ALA A 206 13.42 8.07 16.10
C ALA A 206 14.59 7.16 16.51
N ALA A 207 14.74 6.01 15.87
CA ALA A 207 15.84 5.08 16.11
C ALA A 207 17.20 5.72 15.76
N ALA A 208 17.29 6.46 14.66
CA ALA A 208 18.50 7.19 14.28
C ALA A 208 18.87 8.28 15.30
N LYS A 209 17.89 9.02 15.82
CA LYS A 209 18.11 10.03 16.88
C LYS A 209 18.59 9.37 18.18
N GLU A 210 17.99 8.26 18.57
CA GLU A 210 18.39 7.53 19.78
C GLU A 210 19.81 6.95 19.64
N ALA A 211 20.15 6.41 18.47
CA ALA A 211 21.50 5.94 18.17
C ALA A 211 22.52 7.08 18.23
N ALA A 212 22.24 8.22 17.59
CA ALA A 212 23.11 9.39 17.63
C ALA A 212 23.28 9.96 19.05
N ALA A 213 22.22 9.97 19.87
CA ALA A 213 22.30 10.40 21.26
C ALA A 213 23.20 9.47 22.09
N ARG A 214 23.07 8.14 21.91
CA ARG A 214 23.94 7.16 22.57
C ARG A 214 25.40 7.29 22.13
N GLU A 215 25.66 7.54 20.86
CA GLU A 215 27.00 7.77 20.35
C GLU A 215 27.62 9.06 20.91
N ALA A 216 26.84 10.14 20.98
CA ALA A 216 27.27 11.41 21.57
C ALA A 216 27.55 11.28 23.08
N GLU A 217 26.70 10.57 23.82
CA GLU A 217 26.91 10.28 25.24
C GLU A 217 28.18 9.43 25.45
N ALA A 218 28.37 8.39 24.64
CA ALA A 218 29.57 7.56 24.70
C ALA A 218 30.85 8.35 24.32
N ALA A 219 30.77 9.27 23.36
CA ALA A 219 31.88 10.14 23.01
C ALA A 219 32.24 11.11 24.16
N CYS A 220 31.23 11.73 24.78
CA CYS A 220 31.40 12.58 25.96
C CYS A 220 32.06 11.82 27.12
N LEU A 221 31.60 10.59 27.39
CA LEU A 221 32.19 9.74 28.42
C LEU A 221 33.65 9.38 28.11
N LYS A 222 33.98 9.09 26.85
CA LYS A 222 35.37 8.84 26.44
C LYS A 222 36.25 10.09 26.61
N GLU A 223 35.75 11.26 26.25
CA GLU A 223 36.49 12.52 26.45
C GLU A 223 36.72 12.83 27.93
N GLN A 224 35.72 12.58 28.78
CA GLN A 224 35.85 12.67 30.24
C GLN A 224 36.89 11.68 30.79
N GLN A 225 36.94 10.45 30.25
CA GLN A 225 37.97 9.47 30.61
C GLN A 225 39.36 9.93 30.18
N TYR A 226 39.55 10.37 28.94
CA TYR A 226 40.84 10.86 28.45
C TYR A 226 41.35 12.07 29.24
N SER A 227 40.48 13.03 29.56
CA SER A 227 40.86 14.20 30.37
C SER A 227 41.24 13.81 31.80
N LEU A 228 40.51 12.88 32.41
CA LEU A 228 40.86 12.33 33.73
C LEU A 228 42.22 11.61 33.72
N GLU A 229 42.45 10.75 32.73
CA GLU A 229 43.71 10.02 32.56
C GLU A 229 44.89 10.99 32.41
N GLU A 230 44.73 12.04 31.60
CA GLU A 230 45.75 13.05 31.39
C GLU A 230 46.02 13.86 32.67
N HIS A 231 44.98 14.22 33.44
CA HIS A 231 45.15 14.87 34.75
C HIS A 231 45.90 13.98 35.74
N CYS A 232 45.61 12.67 35.76
CA CYS A 232 46.34 11.73 36.61
C CYS A 232 47.81 11.64 36.20
N ARG A 233 48.09 11.61 34.90
CA ARG A 233 49.46 11.58 34.36
C ARG A 233 50.24 12.84 34.71
N GLN A 234 49.62 14.02 34.60
CA GLN A 234 50.24 15.30 34.98
C GLN A 234 50.53 15.35 36.49
N LEU A 235 49.60 14.90 37.33
CA LEU A 235 49.78 14.84 38.78
C LEU A 235 50.91 13.88 39.17
N GLU A 236 50.97 12.70 38.54
CA GLU A 236 52.05 11.74 38.77
C GLU A 236 53.41 12.35 38.42
N GLN A 237 53.52 13.02 37.27
CA GLN A 237 54.75 13.72 36.88
C GLN A 237 55.17 14.78 37.90
N GLN A 238 54.22 15.60 38.38
CA GLN A 238 54.50 16.61 39.40
C GLN A 238 55.00 15.99 40.71
N LEU A 239 54.35 14.93 41.19
CA LEU A 239 54.76 14.23 42.42
C LEU A 239 56.13 13.58 42.28
N LEU A 240 56.44 13.00 41.12
CA LEU A 240 57.77 12.44 40.82
C LEU A 240 58.85 13.52 40.75
N GLU A 241 58.55 14.68 40.17
CA GLU A 241 59.46 15.82 40.15
C GLU A 241 59.72 16.38 41.55
N GLU A 242 58.67 16.57 42.35
CA GLU A 242 58.79 16.99 43.75
C GLU A 242 59.61 16.00 44.58
N GLN A 243 59.39 14.69 44.40
CA GLN A 243 60.18 13.64 45.03
C GLN A 243 61.65 13.72 44.60
N ARG A 244 61.92 13.91 43.31
CA ARG A 244 63.28 14.06 42.77
C ARG A 244 63.99 15.28 43.36
N LEU A 245 63.30 16.41 43.47
CA LEU A 245 63.84 17.63 44.10
C LEU A 245 64.12 17.40 45.59
N ARG A 246 63.19 16.75 46.30
CA ARG A 246 63.37 16.39 47.72
C ARG A 246 64.56 15.46 47.94
N LEU A 247 64.76 14.47 47.08
CA LEU A 247 65.91 13.56 47.11
C LEU A 247 67.22 14.29 46.82
N LYS A 248 67.24 15.24 45.86
CA LYS A 248 68.41 16.09 45.60
C LYS A 248 68.78 16.93 46.82
N GLU A 249 67.79 17.51 47.49
CA GLU A 249 68.01 18.31 48.70
C GLU A 249 68.52 17.44 49.87
N GLN A 250 67.92 16.26 50.07
CA GLN A 250 68.40 15.27 51.05
C GLN A 250 69.83 14.81 50.76
N ASN A 251 70.21 14.65 49.48
CA ASN A 251 71.59 14.32 49.11
C ASN A 251 72.56 15.46 49.43
N ARG A 252 72.22 16.72 49.12
CA ARG A 252 73.04 17.88 49.47
C ARG A 252 73.24 17.99 50.98
N MET A 253 72.17 17.79 51.75
CA MET A 253 72.22 17.81 53.21
C MET A 253 73.07 16.65 53.76
N LEU A 254 72.94 15.44 53.20
CA LEU A 254 73.79 14.30 53.54
C LEU A 254 75.27 14.56 53.23
N GLU A 255 75.59 15.11 52.06
CA GLU A 255 76.96 15.48 51.68
C GLU A 255 77.54 16.53 52.61
N HIS A 256 76.74 17.53 52.98
CA HIS A 256 77.12 18.57 53.95
C HIS A 256 77.47 17.95 55.31
N HIS A 257 76.56 17.16 55.90
CA HIS A 257 76.78 16.52 57.20
C HIS A 257 77.91 15.49 57.18
N LEU A 258 78.15 14.80 56.06
CA LEU A 258 79.30 13.91 55.90
C LEU A 258 80.63 14.67 55.89
N LYS A 259 80.68 15.82 55.20
CA LYS A 259 81.85 16.72 55.24
C LYS A 259 82.09 17.29 56.63
N GLU A 260 81.03 17.76 57.30
CA GLU A 260 81.12 18.24 58.68
C GLU A 260 81.58 17.14 59.65
N HIS A 261 81.11 15.91 59.48
CA HIS A 261 81.58 14.77 60.26
C HIS A 261 83.08 14.51 60.03
N GLN A 262 83.56 14.58 58.78
CA GLN A 262 84.98 14.42 58.46
C GLN A 262 85.83 15.53 59.10
N THR A 263 85.42 16.79 59.02
CA THR A 263 86.14 17.90 59.65
C THR A 263 86.17 17.78 61.18
N LEU A 264 85.05 17.40 61.82
CA LEU A 264 85.01 17.18 63.27
C LEU A 264 85.91 16.01 63.72
N MET A 265 86.06 14.98 62.89
CA MET A 265 86.98 13.86 63.13
C MET A 265 88.45 14.27 63.00
N GLU A 266 88.77 15.10 62.01
CA GLU A 266 90.12 15.67 61.79
C GLU A 266 90.52 16.64 62.92
N GLU A 267 89.58 17.42 63.44
CA GLU A 267 89.77 18.37 64.54
C GLU A 267 89.76 17.73 65.95
N GLY A 268 89.45 16.42 66.05
CA GLY A 268 89.53 15.64 67.28
C GLY A 268 88.27 15.63 68.17
N TYR A 269 87.15 16.22 67.73
CA TYR A 269 85.89 16.32 68.47
C TYR A 269 85.04 15.04 68.33
N LYS A 270 85.48 13.96 68.97
CA LYS A 270 84.86 12.61 68.86
C LYS A 270 83.36 12.58 69.20
N HIS A 271 82.95 13.28 70.25
CA HIS A 271 81.56 13.26 70.71
C HIS A 271 80.60 13.95 69.72
N ASP A 272 81.01 15.09 69.16
CA ASP A 272 80.21 15.83 68.18
C ASP A 272 80.20 15.11 66.81
N ALA A 273 81.31 14.45 66.46
CA ALA A 273 81.39 13.58 65.29
C ALA A 273 80.41 12.39 65.39
N GLU A 274 80.29 11.73 66.55
CA GLU A 274 79.31 10.65 66.78
C GLU A 274 77.86 11.15 66.64
N LYS A 275 77.55 12.33 67.19
CA LYS A 275 76.23 12.95 67.08
C LYS A 275 75.88 13.29 65.62
N MET A 276 76.87 13.76 64.85
CA MET A 276 76.72 14.03 63.41
C MET A 276 76.48 12.74 62.61
N LEU A 277 77.16 11.65 62.97
CA LEU A 277 76.97 10.35 62.34
C LEU A 277 75.56 9.79 62.57
N LEU A 278 75.00 9.97 63.78
CA LEU A 278 73.60 9.63 64.07
C LEU A 278 72.60 10.45 63.23
N GLN A 279 72.89 11.71 62.94
CA GLN A 279 72.08 12.53 62.04
C GLN A 279 72.19 12.05 60.60
N VAL A 280 73.38 11.66 60.14
CA VAL A 280 73.58 11.03 58.82
C VAL A 280 72.79 9.73 58.70
N GLU A 281 72.78 8.87 59.73
CA GLU A 281 71.98 7.63 59.72
C GLU A 281 70.48 7.90 59.68
N ARG A 282 70.01 8.90 60.42
CA ARG A 282 68.61 9.34 60.39
C ARG A 282 68.22 9.84 58.99
N LEU A 283 69.02 10.74 58.41
CA LEU A 283 68.81 11.27 57.07
C LEU A 283 68.88 10.17 56.00
N ARG A 284 69.77 9.17 56.14
CA ARG A 284 69.80 7.98 55.26
C ARG A 284 68.55 7.13 55.39
N LYS A 285 67.97 7.02 56.59
CA LYS A 285 66.72 6.28 56.81
C LYS A 285 65.53 7.02 56.21
N GLU A 286 65.46 8.34 56.40
CA GLU A 286 64.44 9.20 55.80
C GLU A 286 64.54 9.17 54.27
N LYS A 287 65.73 9.33 53.69
CA LYS A 287 65.98 9.23 52.25
C LYS A 287 65.48 7.90 51.67
N ARG A 288 65.78 6.76 52.31
CA ARG A 288 65.27 5.44 51.89
C ARG A 288 63.74 5.36 51.89
N SER A 289 63.09 6.06 52.81
CA SER A 289 61.63 6.18 52.81
C SER A 289 61.13 7.07 51.66
N THR A 290 61.84 8.15 51.34
CA THR A 290 61.49 9.05 50.23
C THR A 290 61.73 8.42 48.85
N GLU A 291 62.72 7.53 48.71
CA GLU A 291 63.02 6.79 47.47
C GLU A 291 61.93 5.78 47.09
N ASN A 292 61.10 5.38 48.05
CA ASN A 292 59.99 4.48 47.78
C ASN A 292 58.90 5.22 46.98
N HIS A 293 58.62 4.75 45.77
CA HIS A 293 57.60 5.34 44.87
C HIS A 293 56.17 4.85 45.18
N ALA A 294 56.02 3.86 46.06
CA ALA A 294 54.74 3.21 46.34
C ALA A 294 53.65 4.18 46.88
N TRP A 295 54.03 5.26 47.57
CA TRP A 295 53.08 6.24 48.09
C TRP A 295 52.44 7.09 46.97
N ILE A 296 53.18 7.40 45.89
CA ILE A 296 52.69 8.17 44.73
C ILE A 296 51.67 7.33 43.97
N ILE A 297 51.99 6.06 43.72
CA ILE A 297 51.09 5.09 43.08
C ILE A 297 49.79 4.94 43.90
N SER A 298 49.90 4.86 45.23
CA SER A 298 48.73 4.79 46.10
C SER A 298 47.89 6.08 46.08
N ALA A 299 48.52 7.25 46.02
CA ALA A 299 47.82 8.54 46.02
C ALA A 299 47.07 8.78 44.70
N VAL A 300 47.71 8.50 43.55
CA VAL A 300 47.09 8.61 42.21
C VAL A 300 46.00 7.54 42.05
N GLY A 301 46.24 6.31 42.51
CA GLY A 301 45.24 5.23 42.46
C GLY A 301 43.97 5.51 43.27
N LEU A 302 44.07 6.20 44.41
CA LEU A 302 42.91 6.64 45.17
C LEU A 302 42.08 7.69 44.42
N LEU A 303 42.73 8.63 43.71
CA LEU A 303 42.03 9.65 42.92
C LEU A 303 41.29 9.07 41.73
N VAL A 304 41.89 8.09 41.02
CA VAL A 304 41.23 7.36 39.93
C VAL A 304 39.99 6.62 40.43
N ASN A 305 40.10 5.94 41.58
CA ASN A 305 38.97 5.23 42.19
C ASN A 305 37.86 6.19 42.64
N VAL A 306 38.19 7.32 43.26
CA VAL A 306 37.21 8.32 43.69
C VAL A 306 36.53 8.97 42.47
N ALA A 307 37.28 9.36 41.44
CA ALA A 307 36.72 9.94 40.24
C ALA A 307 35.80 8.97 39.47
N SER A 308 36.11 7.67 39.48
CA SER A 308 35.25 6.64 38.87
C SER A 308 33.85 6.53 39.49
N LEU A 309 33.66 7.03 40.72
CA LEU A 309 32.36 7.09 41.40
C LEU A 309 31.49 8.27 40.94
N PHE A 310 32.08 9.29 40.31
CA PHE A 310 31.39 10.50 39.87
C PHE A 310 31.13 10.55 38.36
N LEU A 311 31.64 9.58 37.59
CA LEU A 311 31.32 9.41 36.17
C LEU A 311 29.96 8.70 36.02
N PRO A 312 28.93 9.34 35.42
CA PRO A 312 27.65 8.70 35.19
C PRO A 312 27.82 7.57 34.17
N GLY A 313 27.43 6.33 34.52
CA GLY A 313 27.36 5.21 33.57
C GLY A 313 28.06 3.91 33.96
N VAL A 314 28.76 3.86 35.11
CA VAL A 314 29.37 2.61 35.59
C VAL A 314 28.89 2.25 37.00
N VAL A 315 27.57 2.07 37.16
CA VAL A 315 27.08 1.21 38.24
C VAL A 315 26.96 -0.20 37.65
N GLY A 316 28.04 -0.96 37.80
CA GLY A 316 28.03 -2.42 37.63
C GLY A 316 28.55 -2.91 36.28
N LYS A 317 29.88 -3.11 36.20
CA LYS A 317 30.59 -4.22 35.53
C LYS A 317 32.05 -3.91 35.12
N ALA A 318 32.54 -2.69 35.33
CA ALA A 318 33.95 -2.36 35.07
C ALA A 318 34.91 -2.60 36.27
N ALA A 319 34.44 -3.20 37.36
CA ALA A 319 35.32 -3.59 38.47
C ALA A 319 36.38 -4.65 38.05
N GLY A 320 36.19 -5.32 36.91
CA GLY A 320 37.08 -6.39 36.44
C GLY A 320 38.10 -6.00 35.37
N ILE A 321 37.98 -4.85 34.69
CA ILE A 321 38.82 -4.54 33.51
C ILE A 321 39.87 -3.47 33.79
N VAL A 322 39.59 -2.49 34.66
CA VAL A 322 40.58 -1.44 35.01
C VAL A 322 41.72 -2.00 35.88
N GLY A 323 41.46 -3.06 36.67
CA GLY A 323 42.49 -3.73 37.46
C GLY A 323 43.62 -4.37 36.63
N ASN A 324 43.34 -4.77 35.38
CA ASN A 324 44.29 -5.51 34.54
C ASN A 324 45.23 -4.62 33.70
N VAL A 325 44.94 -3.32 33.54
CA VAL A 325 45.85 -2.42 32.80
C VAL A 325 46.96 -1.91 33.72
N ILE A 326 46.67 -1.68 35.00
CA ILE A 326 47.66 -1.24 35.99
C ILE A 326 48.70 -2.35 36.28
N THR A 327 48.34 -3.63 36.14
CA THR A 327 49.32 -4.73 36.27
C THR A 327 50.22 -4.93 35.06
N ARG A 328 49.91 -4.29 33.92
CA ARG A 328 50.66 -4.46 32.67
C ARG A 328 51.72 -3.38 32.41
N MET A 329 51.77 -2.35 33.26
CA MET A 329 52.80 -1.29 33.24
C MET A 329 53.71 -1.26 34.49
N LEU A 330 53.58 -2.24 35.40
CA LEU A 330 54.60 -2.56 36.42
C LEU A 330 55.78 -3.30 35.78
#